data_AF-F0GYV9-F1
#
_entry.id   AF-F0GYV9-F1
#
_cell.length_a   1.000
_cell.length_b   1.000
_cell.length_c   1.000
_cell.angle_alpha   90.00
_cell.angle_beta   90.00
_cell.angle_gamma   90.00
#
_symmetry.space_group_name_H-M   'P 1'
#
loop_
_entity.id
_entity.type
_entity.pdbx_description
1 polymer ?
#
loop_
_entity_poly.entity_id
_entity_poly.type
_entity_poly.pdbx_seq_one_letter_code
_entity_poly.pdbx_strand_id
1 'polypeptide(L)' 'MDTISLTIPPKTLYLKSMRLLAASLASDMGFDIEEVEDIRVVVSEAINYKMSDE' A
#
# COMPACT_ATOMS: atom_id res chain seq x y z
N MET A 1 -10.04 10.59 14.23
CA MET A 1 -9.09 9.92 13.31
C MET A 1 -9.66 8.56 13.03
N ASP A 2 -9.92 8.27 11.77
CA ASP A 2 -10.42 6.96 11.37
C ASP A 2 -9.23 6.02 11.17
N THR A 3 -9.43 4.73 11.46
CA THR A 3 -8.39 3.72 11.31
C THR A 3 -8.95 2.56 10.51
N ILE A 4 -8.27 2.23 9.43
CA ILE A 4 -8.58 1.07 8.59
C ILE A 4 -7.54 -0.01 8.90
N SER A 5 -7.99 -1.23 9.15
CA SER A 5 -7.11 -2.39 9.37
C SER A 5 -7.46 -3.49 8.38
N LEU A 6 -6.44 -4.08 7.77
CA LEU A 6 -6.56 -5.11 6.73
C LEU A 6 -5.68 -6.30 7.10
N THR A 7 -6.18 -7.50 6.86
CA THR A 7 -5.40 -8.74 6.93
C THR A 7 -5.41 -9.39 5.56
N ILE A 8 -4.22 -9.66 5.02
CA ILE A 8 -4.06 -10.31 3.72
C ILE A 8 -3.17 -11.54 3.86
N PRO A 9 -3.36 -12.60 3.04
CA PRO A 9 -2.41 -13.70 2.99
C PRO A 9 -1.04 -13.22 2.47
N PRO A 10 0.08 -13.83 2.90
CA PRO A 10 1.42 -13.48 2.45
C PRO A 10 1.67 -14.03 1.04
N LYS A 11 0.97 -13.47 0.04
CA LYS A 11 1.13 -13.82 -1.37
C LYS A 11 1.31 -12.57 -2.20
N THR A 12 2.33 -12.55 -3.05
CA THR A 12 2.65 -11.45 -3.97
C THR A 12 1.49 -11.09 -4.91
N LEU A 13 0.54 -12.02 -5.13
CA LEU A 13 -0.71 -11.78 -5.86
C LEU A 13 -1.48 -10.54 -5.37
N TYR A 14 -1.44 -10.24 -4.06
CA TYR A 14 -2.20 -9.14 -3.48
C TYR A 14 -1.48 -7.79 -3.51
N LEU A 15 -0.20 -7.76 -3.92
CA LEU A 15 0.64 -6.57 -3.91
C LEU A 15 0.05 -5.43 -4.76
N LYS A 16 -0.50 -5.76 -5.94
CA LYS A 16 -1.17 -4.77 -6.80
C LYS A 16 -2.39 -4.15 -6.13
N SER A 17 -3.22 -4.97 -5.48
CA SER A 17 -4.42 -4.51 -4.80
C SER A 17 -4.07 -3.57 -3.64
N MET A 18 -3.03 -3.89 -2.87
CA MET A 18 -2.57 -3.04 -1.78
C MET A 18 -2.06 -1.67 -2.24
N ARG A 19 -1.30 -1.63 -3.34
CA ARG A 19 -0.87 -0.36 -3.97
C ARG A 19 -2.05 0.49 -4.41
N LEU A 20 -3.06 -0.13 -5.02
CA LEU A 20 -4.26 0.58 -5.49
C LEU A 20 -5.09 1.13 -4.33
N LEU A 21 -5.25 0.35 -3.26
CA LEU A 21 -5.96 0.79 -2.05
C LEU A 21 -5.25 1.98 -1.41
N ALA A 22 -3.93 1.90 -1.23
CA ALA A 22 -3.16 3.00 -0.65
C ALA A 22 -3.19 4.26 -1.51
N ALA A 23 -3.07 4.12 -2.84
CA ALA A 23 -3.16 5.24 -3.76
C ALA A 23 -4.53 5.92 -3.71
N SER A 24 -5.61 5.14 -3.72
CA SER A 24 -6.98 5.66 -3.62
C SER A 24 -7.18 6.47 -2.35
N LEU A 25 -6.76 5.93 -1.19
CA LEU A 25 -6.89 6.62 0.09
C LEU A 25 -6.06 7.90 0.11
N ALA A 26 -4.83 7.88 -0.39
CA ALA A 26 -3.99 9.07 -0.48
C ALA A 26 -4.61 10.15 -1.38
N SER A 27 -5.14 9.76 -2.55
CA SER A 27 -5.85 10.71 -3.42
C SER A 27 -7.09 11.30 -2.75
N ASP A 28 -7.88 10.49 -2.02
CA ASP A 28 -9.05 10.97 -1.27
C ASP A 28 -8.67 11.91 -0.12
N MET A 29 -7.45 11.79 0.41
CA MET A 29 -6.88 12.66 1.44
C MET A 29 -6.28 13.96 0.86
N GLY A 30 -6.23 14.12 -0.46
CA GLY A 30 -5.76 15.33 -1.14
C GLY A 30 -4.26 15.41 -1.38
N PHE A 31 -3.53 14.29 -1.27
CA PHE A 31 -2.12 14.21 -1.66
C PHE A 31 -1.96 14.41 -3.18
N ASP A 32 -0.85 15.00 -3.58
CA ASP A 32 -0.53 15.20 -5.00
C ASP A 32 -0.05 13.91 -5.68
N ILE A 33 0.22 13.99 -6.99
CA ILE A 33 0.58 12.84 -7.81
C ILE A 33 1.91 12.22 -7.38
N GLU A 34 2.88 13.03 -6.97
CA GLU A 34 4.20 12.56 -6.54
C GLU A 34 4.08 11.87 -5.18
N GLU A 35 3.35 12.49 -4.25
CA GLU A 35 3.10 11.92 -2.93
C GLU A 35 2.31 10.60 -3.01
N VAL A 36 1.31 10.52 -3.89
CA VAL A 36 0.56 9.28 -4.13
C VAL A 36 1.46 8.18 -4.69
N GLU A 37 2.38 8.51 -5.59
CA GLU A 37 3.33 7.52 -6.14
C GLU A 37 4.32 7.04 -5.08
N ASP A 38 4.82 7.94 -4.24
CA ASP A 38 5.69 7.60 -3.11
C ASP A 38 5.00 6.62 -2.14
N ILE A 39 3.72 6.85 -1.83
CA ILE A 39 2.91 5.95 -1.01
C ILE A 39 2.80 4.56 -1.66
N ARG A 40 2.60 4.48 -2.98
CA ARG A 40 2.55 3.20 -3.71
C ARG A 40 3.89 2.46 -3.63
N VAL A 41 5.01 3.17 -3.74
CA VAL A 41 6.35 2.61 -3.65
C VAL A 41 6.60 2.06 -2.24
N VAL A 42 6.38 2.86 -1.20
CA VAL A 42 6.58 2.45 0.20
C VAL A 42 5.73 1.23 0.57
N VAL A 43 4.46 1.18 0.14
CA VAL A 43 3.60 0.01 0.37
C VAL A 43 4.15 -1.23 -0.33
N SER A 44 4.72 -1.07 -1.52
CA SER A 44 5.36 -2.18 -2.25
C SER A 44 6.56 -2.74 -1.50
N GLU A 45 7.43 -1.84 -1.03
CA GLU A 45 8.66 -2.19 -0.32
C GLU A 45 8.35 -2.82 1.02
N ALA A 46 7.40 -2.27 1.78
CA ALA A 46 7.00 -2.82 3.08
C ALA A 46 6.46 -4.24 2.96
N ILE A 47 5.60 -4.51 1.97
CA ILE A 47 5.05 -5.84 1.73
C ILE A 47 6.13 -6.81 1.22
N ASN A 48 6.96 -6.39 0.26
CA ASN A 48 8.04 -7.23 -0.27
C ASN A 48 9.09 -7.56 0.81
N TYR A 49 9.46 -6.58 1.64
CA TYR A 49 10.34 -6.79 2.79
C TYR A 49 9.77 -7.88 3.70
N LYS A 50 8.48 -7.77 4.05
CA LYS A 50 7.84 -8.75 4.92
C LYS A 50 7.72 -10.14 4.31
N MET A 51 7.59 -10.24 2.99
CA MET A 51 7.55 -11.52 2.25
C MET A 51 8.94 -12.15 2.05
N SER A 52 10.03 -11.39 2.20
CA SER A 52 11.39 -11.89 2.02
C SER A 52 12.01 -12.45 3.30
N ASP A 53 11.33 -12.30 4.44
CA ASP A 53 11.71 -12.84 5.75
C ASP A 53 11.19 -14.28 6.00
N GLU A 54 10.65 -14.96 4.97
CA GLU A 54 10.32 -16.41 4.94
C GLU A 54 11.32 -17.17 4.06
#